data_AF-A0A0Q3R6F6-F1
#
_entry.id   AF-A0A0Q3R6F6-F1
#
_cell.length_a   1.000
_cell.length_b   1.000
_cell.length_c   1.000
_cell.angle_alpha   90.00
_cell.angle_beta   90.00
_cell.angle_gamma   90.00
#
_symmetry.space_group_name_H-M   'P 1'
#
loop_
_entity.id
_entity.type
_entity.pdbx_description
1 polymer ?
#
loop_
_entity_poly.entity_id
_entity_poly.type
_entity_poly.pdbx_seq_one_letter_code
_entity_poly.pdbx_strand_id
1 'polypeptide(L)'
;MMLLPSAEESLPWLLLELKAYVAKYGNATTAFSSTWDGKRIQVTFCPRRPLRVSYMCVHSPDAAEIHVEPTILAMEDDLTLLGITVGPRDDVNDNIDYYVYATRKCAIRI
;
A
#
# COMPACT_ATOMS: atom_id res chain seq x y z
N MET A 1 15.81 21.32 -31.91
CA MET A 1 14.83 20.22 -31.77
C MET A 1 15.40 19.26 -30.73
N MET A 2 15.02 19.43 -29.47
CA MET A 2 15.46 18.55 -28.38
C MET A 2 14.59 17.29 -28.44
N LEU A 3 15.22 16.14 -28.66
CA LEU A 3 14.57 14.84 -28.56
C LEU A 3 14.24 14.61 -27.07
N LEU A 4 12.96 14.57 -26.74
CA LEU A 4 12.51 14.05 -25.44
C LEU A 4 12.94 12.58 -25.37
N PRO A 5 13.54 12.10 -24.27
CA PRO A 5 13.82 10.69 -24.11
C PRO A 5 12.50 9.89 -24.22
N SER A 6 12.57 8.79 -24.97
CA SER A 6 11.46 7.84 -25.12
C SER A 6 10.93 7.45 -23.74
N ALA A 7 9.60 7.38 -23.60
CA ALA A 7 8.88 7.21 -22.34
C ALA A 7 8.97 5.77 -21.75
N GLU A 8 10.17 5.20 -21.70
CA GLU A 8 10.52 3.91 -21.07
C GLU A 8 11.76 4.05 -20.17
N GLU A 9 12.13 5.27 -19.75
CA GLU A 9 13.12 5.42 -18.68
C GLU A 9 12.50 4.98 -17.35
N SER A 10 12.96 3.83 -16.85
CA SER A 10 12.76 3.42 -15.46
C SER A 10 13.46 4.46 -14.58
N LEU A 11 12.70 5.45 -14.09
CA LEU A 11 13.22 6.38 -13.10
C LEU A 11 13.75 5.56 -11.90
N PRO A 12 14.98 5.83 -11.43
CA PRO A 12 15.58 5.08 -10.33
C PRO A 12 14.89 5.35 -8.98
N TRP A 13 13.94 6.27 -8.97
CA TRP A 13 13.16 6.67 -7.81
C TRP A 13 11.73 7.00 -8.24
N LEU A 14 10.79 6.84 -7.32
CA LEU A 14 9.40 7.23 -7.49
C LEU A 14 8.96 8.00 -6.26
N LEU A 15 8.07 8.97 -6.46
CA LEU A 15 7.44 9.68 -5.35
C LEU A 15 6.24 8.87 -4.85
N LEU A 16 6.19 8.55 -3.56
CA LEU A 16 5.14 7.77 -2.93
C LEU A 16 4.41 8.61 -1.87
N GLU A 17 3.07 8.55 -1.90
CA GLU A 17 2.21 9.14 -0.88
C GLU A 17 2.43 8.44 0.47
N LEU A 18 2.51 9.19 1.57
CA LEU A 18 2.78 8.62 2.90
C LEU A 18 1.56 7.90 3.50
N LYS A 19 0.37 8.20 2.98
CA LYS A 19 -0.89 7.57 3.36
C LYS A 19 -1.39 6.66 2.24
N ALA A 20 -1.87 5.49 2.61
CA ALA A 20 -2.58 4.62 1.69
C ALA A 20 -4.06 4.95 1.68
N TYR A 21 -4.68 4.88 0.51
CA TYR A 21 -6.12 5.08 0.38
C TYR A 21 -6.89 3.82 0.80
N VAL A 22 -7.97 4.00 1.55
CA VAL A 22 -8.91 2.91 1.83
C VAL A 22 -9.87 2.77 0.64
N ALA A 23 -9.47 1.97 -0.35
CA ALA A 23 -10.20 1.82 -1.60
C ALA A 23 -10.00 0.45 -2.24
N LYS A 24 -11.07 -0.11 -2.82
CA LYS A 24 -10.98 -1.35 -3.60
C LYS A 24 -10.32 -1.05 -4.96
N TYR A 25 -9.09 -1.49 -5.12
CA TYR A 25 -8.33 -1.38 -6.36
C TYR A 25 -7.42 -2.59 -6.53
N GLY A 26 -7.27 -3.11 -7.76
CA GLY A 26 -6.49 -4.31 -8.04
C GLY A 26 -5.70 -4.23 -9.34
N ASN A 27 -4.47 -4.73 -9.33
CA ASN A 27 -3.58 -4.84 -10.50
C ASN A 27 -2.55 -5.97 -10.29
N ALA A 28 -1.54 -6.06 -11.16
CA ALA A 28 -0.50 -7.09 -11.08
C ALA A 28 0.37 -7.06 -9.80
N THR A 29 0.32 -5.97 -9.03
CA THR A 29 1.06 -5.80 -7.77
C THR A 29 0.20 -6.13 -6.54
N THR A 30 -1.07 -6.50 -6.73
CA THR A 30 -1.97 -6.78 -5.60
C THR A 30 -1.48 -7.98 -4.78
N ALA A 31 -1.38 -7.78 -3.48
CA ALA A 31 -1.03 -8.79 -2.50
C ALA A 31 -2.12 -8.91 -1.43
N PHE A 32 -2.18 -10.07 -0.79
CA PHE A 32 -3.15 -10.38 0.26
C PHE A 32 -2.45 -10.78 1.55
N SER A 33 -3.08 -10.49 2.67
CA SER A 33 -2.68 -10.98 4.00
C SER A 33 -3.92 -11.10 4.89
N SER A 34 -3.73 -11.43 6.16
CA SER A 34 -4.79 -11.50 7.15
C SER A 34 -4.50 -10.57 8.33
N THR A 35 -5.55 -9.93 8.83
CA THR A 35 -5.54 -9.10 10.05
C THR A 35 -5.45 -9.95 11.31
N TRP A 36 -5.26 -9.29 12.45
CA TRP A 36 -5.31 -9.91 13.77
C TRP A 36 -6.62 -10.63 14.07
N ASP A 37 -7.74 -10.11 13.58
CA ASP A 37 -9.07 -10.71 13.71
C ASP A 37 -9.39 -11.70 12.58
N GLY A 38 -8.39 -12.08 11.76
CA GLY A 38 -8.50 -13.13 10.75
C GLY A 38 -9.19 -12.74 9.44
N LYS A 39 -9.56 -11.48 9.27
CA LYS A 39 -10.15 -10.96 8.03
C LYS A 39 -9.05 -10.74 6.99
N ARG A 40 -9.37 -10.93 5.71
CA ARG A 40 -8.39 -10.67 4.66
C ARG A 40 -8.22 -9.18 4.41
N ILE A 41 -6.99 -8.80 4.13
CA ILE A 41 -6.63 -7.50 3.56
C ILE A 41 -6.03 -7.69 2.17
N GLN A 42 -6.22 -6.67 1.36
CA GLN A 42 -5.72 -6.52 0.01
C GLN A 42 -4.94 -5.21 -0.05
N VAL A 43 -3.66 -5.29 -0.42
CA VAL A 43 -2.80 -4.13 -0.61
C VAL A 43 -2.38 -4.08 -2.06
N THR A 44 -2.43 -2.90 -2.68
CA THR A 44 -2.08 -2.73 -4.09
C THR A 44 -1.26 -1.47 -4.30
N PHE A 45 -0.12 -1.60 -4.98
CA PHE A 45 0.71 -0.47 -5.37
C PHE A 45 0.23 0.11 -6.70
N CYS A 46 0.09 1.44 -6.75
CA CYS A 46 -0.42 2.17 -7.91
C CYS A 46 0.67 3.10 -8.45
N PRO A 47 1.59 2.58 -9.29
CA PRO A 47 2.65 3.39 -9.87
C PRO A 47 2.04 4.44 -10.80
N ARG A 48 2.43 5.71 -10.63
CA ARG A 48 2.10 6.78 -11.57
C ARG A 48 3.37 7.38 -12.16
N ARG A 49 3.46 7.44 -13.49
CA ARG A 49 4.58 8.07 -14.22
C ARG A 49 4.11 9.31 -14.98
N PRO A 50 5.00 10.26 -15.31
CA PRO A 50 6.31 10.58 -14.71
C PRO A 50 6.25 11.75 -13.71
N LEU A 51 5.09 12.39 -13.51
CA LEU A 51 4.96 13.61 -12.69
C LEU A 51 3.90 13.50 -11.57
N ARG A 52 3.43 12.29 -11.27
CA ARG A 52 2.34 12.08 -10.32
C ARG A 52 2.84 11.23 -9.15
N VAL A 53 2.38 11.58 -7.96
CA VAL A 53 2.59 10.82 -6.74
C VAL A 53 2.00 9.42 -6.93
N SER A 54 2.84 8.40 -6.79
CA SER A 54 2.39 7.00 -6.69
C SER A 54 1.78 6.79 -5.31
N TYR A 55 0.89 5.81 -5.18
CA TYR A 55 0.16 5.59 -3.93
C TYR A 55 -0.11 4.11 -3.72
N MET A 56 -0.56 3.77 -2.53
CA MET A 56 -1.07 2.44 -2.21
C MET A 56 -2.56 2.49 -1.94
N CYS A 57 -3.24 1.40 -2.26
CA CYS A 57 -4.62 1.16 -1.85
C CYS A 57 -4.66 -0.02 -0.90
N VAL A 58 -5.41 0.14 0.19
CA VAL A 58 -5.73 -0.92 1.14
C VAL A 58 -7.24 -1.14 1.12
N HIS A 59 -7.65 -2.39 1.07
CA HIS A 59 -9.04 -2.80 1.12
C HIS A 59 -9.16 -4.11 1.88
N SER A 60 -10.28 -4.33 2.57
CA SER A 60 -10.63 -5.65 3.08
C SER A 60 -11.81 -6.21 2.29
N PRO A 61 -11.62 -7.32 1.55
CA PRO A 61 -12.72 -8.06 0.93
C PRO A 61 -13.73 -8.60 1.93
N ASP A 62 -13.29 -8.85 3.17
CA ASP A 62 -14.09 -9.42 4.25
C ASP A 62 -14.62 -8.34 5.21
N ALA A 63 -14.67 -7.08 4.75
CA ALA A 63 -15.20 -5.93 5.47
C ALA A 63 -14.55 -5.69 6.85
N ALA A 64 -13.23 -5.84 6.95
CA ALA A 64 -12.49 -5.36 8.11
C ALA A 64 -12.70 -3.85 8.31
N GLU A 65 -12.82 -3.44 9.57
CA GLU A 65 -13.08 -2.06 9.96
C GLU A 65 -11.80 -1.24 9.87
N ILE A 66 -11.57 -0.62 8.71
CA ILE A 66 -10.43 0.27 8.45
C ILE A 66 -10.96 1.70 8.41
N HIS A 67 -10.91 2.38 9.55
CA HIS A 67 -11.49 3.72 9.71
C HIS A 67 -10.52 4.87 9.45
N VAL A 68 -9.23 4.58 9.50
CA VAL A 68 -8.15 5.56 9.31
C VAL A 68 -7.32 5.13 8.11
N GLU A 69 -6.84 6.10 7.33
CA GLU A 69 -5.92 5.85 6.23
C GLU A 69 -4.65 5.17 6.75
N PRO A 70 -4.29 4.00 6.22
CA PRO A 70 -3.06 3.32 6.60
C PRO A 70 -1.83 4.18 6.32
N THR A 71 -0.78 3.96 7.09
CA THR A 71 0.44 4.77 7.03
C THR A 71 1.59 3.96 6.45
N ILE A 72 2.33 4.56 5.53
CA ILE A 72 3.61 4.04 5.06
C ILE A 72 4.69 4.53 6.01
N LEU A 73 5.27 3.59 6.75
CA LEU A 73 6.24 3.88 7.82
C LEU A 73 7.67 3.90 7.28
N ALA A 74 7.97 3.02 6.33
CA ALA A 74 9.26 2.93 5.66
C ALA A 74 9.10 2.29 4.28
N MET A 75 10.01 2.63 3.37
CA MET A 75 10.14 2.00 2.07
C MET A 75 11.62 1.83 1.75
N GLU A 76 12.00 0.65 1.29
CA GLU A 76 13.34 0.33 0.82
C GLU A 76 13.24 -0.57 -0.41
N ASP A 77 13.78 -0.11 -1.53
CA ASP A 77 13.66 -0.75 -2.85
C ASP A 77 12.23 -1.16 -3.21
N ASP A 78 11.92 -2.45 -3.16
CA ASP A 78 10.62 -3.02 -3.49
C ASP A 78 9.79 -3.40 -2.27
N LEU A 79 10.30 -3.15 -1.06
CA LEU A 79 9.66 -3.42 0.23
C LEU A 79 9.04 -2.16 0.83
N THR A 80 7.88 -2.32 1.45
CA THR A 80 7.16 -1.25 2.13
C THR A 80 6.61 -1.75 3.45
N LEU A 81 6.88 -1.02 4.53
CA LEU A 81 6.29 -1.25 5.83
C LEU A 81 5.02 -0.40 5.98
N LEU A 82 3.89 -1.06 6.17
CA LEU A 82 2.58 -0.44 6.35
C LEU A 82 2.07 -0.68 7.77
N GLY A 83 1.53 0.36 8.39
CA GLY A 83 0.69 0.26 9.58
C GLY A 83 -0.79 0.41 9.19
N ILE A 84 -1.61 -0.59 9.50
CA ILE A 84 -3.05 -0.59 9.23
C ILE A 84 -3.79 -0.74 10.56
N THR A 85 -4.57 0.26 10.94
CA THR A 85 -5.50 0.15 12.07
C THR A 85 -6.72 -0.66 11.66
N VAL A 86 -6.98 -1.77 12.35
CA VAL A 86 -8.11 -2.66 12.08
C VAL A 86 -8.94 -2.86 13.35
N GLY A 87 -10.17 -2.38 13.36
CA GLY A 87 -11.09 -2.57 14.48
C GLY A 87 -12.02 -1.37 14.68
N PRO A 88 -12.79 -1.38 15.78
CA PRO A 88 -13.74 -0.32 16.10
C PRO A 88 -13.06 1.05 16.18
N ARG A 89 -13.79 2.11 15.81
CA ARG A 89 -13.29 3.50 15.84
C ARG A 89 -12.75 3.94 17.20
N ASP A 90 -13.25 3.37 18.28
CA ASP A 90 -12.89 3.77 19.64
C ASP A 90 -11.51 3.21 20.07
N ASP A 91 -10.98 2.21 19.36
CA ASP A 91 -9.74 1.48 19.71
C ASP A 91 -8.59 1.72 18.72
N VAL A 92 -8.62 2.87 18.01
CA VAL A 92 -7.72 3.15 16.87
C VAL A 92 -6.23 3.10 17.21
N ASN A 93 -5.87 3.38 18.47
CA ASN A 93 -4.48 3.45 18.89
C ASN A 93 -3.89 2.08 19.28
N ASP A 94 -4.73 1.10 19.60
CA ASP A 94 -4.30 -0.19 20.15
C ASP A 94 -4.38 -1.33 19.12
N ASN A 95 -5.12 -1.15 18.03
CA ASN A 95 -5.37 -2.19 17.03
C ASN A 95 -4.62 -1.95 15.70
N ILE A 96 -3.31 -1.69 15.77
CA ILE A 96 -2.47 -1.50 14.58
C ILE A 96 -1.78 -2.83 14.23
N ASP A 97 -2.08 -3.33 13.03
CA ASP A 97 -1.33 -4.42 12.41
C ASP A 97 -0.21 -3.86 11.51
N TYR A 98 0.97 -4.47 11.58
CA TYR A 98 2.12 -4.11 10.75
C TYR A 98 2.32 -5.14 9.64
N TYR A 99 2.56 -4.64 8.43
CA TYR A 99 2.75 -5.47 7.25
C TYR A 99 3.98 -5.06 6.47
N VAL A 100 4.76 -6.04 6.02
CA VAL A 100 5.76 -5.87 4.98
C VAL A 100 5.16 -6.32 3.66
N TYR A 101 5.06 -5.37 2.73
CA TYR A 101 4.59 -5.59 1.37
C TYR A 101 5.78 -5.56 0.41
N ALA A 102 5.91 -6.55 -0.47
CA ALA A 102 6.85 -6.49 -1.59
C ALA A 102 6.10 -6.26 -2.92
N THR A 103 6.49 -5.24 -3.69
CA THR A 103 5.89 -4.97 -5.00
C THR A 103 6.11 -6.10 -6.01
N ARG A 104 7.12 -6.97 -5.77
CA ARG A 104 7.43 -8.12 -6.62
C ARG A 104 6.87 -9.45 -6.08
N LYS A 105 6.40 -9.54 -4.82
CA LYS A 105 5.80 -10.74 -4.16
C LYS A 105 5.06 -10.38 -2.85
N CYS A 106 4.03 -11.17 -2.49
CA CYS A 106 3.27 -11.29 -1.22
C CYS A 106 3.43 -10.27 -0.05
N ALA A 107 2.31 -9.94 0.61
CA ALA A 107 2.28 -9.17 1.86
C ALA A 107 2.37 -10.11 3.08
N ILE A 108 3.30 -9.83 3.99
CA ILE A 108 3.53 -10.60 5.23
C ILE A 108 3.17 -9.72 6.41
N ARG A 109 2.42 -10.26 7.37
CA ARG A 109 2.14 -9.61 8.65
C ARG A 109 3.29 -9.91 9.63
N ILE A 110 3.78 -8.88 10.33
CA ILE A 110 4.81 -8.99 11.39
C ILE A 110 4.14 -8.98 12.75
#